data_AF-A0A1M7FSF4-F1
#
_entry.id   AF-A0A1M7FSF4-F1
#
_cell.length_a   1.000
_cell.length_b   1.000
_cell.length_c   1.000
_cell.angle_alpha   90.00
_cell.angle_beta   90.00
_cell.angle_gamma   90.00
#
_symmetry.space_group_name_H-M   'P 1'
#
loop_
_entity.id
_entity.type
_entity.pdbx_description
1 polymer ?
#
loop_
_entity_poly.entity_id
_entity_poly.type
_entity_poly.pdbx_seq_one_letter_code
_entity_poly.pdbx_strand_id
1 'polypeptide(L)'
;MKNLLVAAITAFLPIAAQAQAQDHLTETLTPEPRPYPYAILDIQPGTEAMEASSMFGERMMLILVPEQVALRVENGEGRAFALTFDQKLVTQGVGLHTRMGRDPYAEINATLATEAMGGRVLQIRRTIREPNENLPEPAALIAQLEERYGPPSKRDGSSATWAWGEGGFIPDLDGQPLHEITIVSQFGSRKTIQYRPCSTGFSADAEYRFRQHRETPIMPGCTALFTVGVSGGAQLSTVSFSLTDFDLIRQHVAEVDRQILEALTTDTPVAPADMDL
;
A
#
# COMPACT_ATOMS: atom_id res chain seq x y z
N MET A 1 -25.80 47.29 -59.30
CA MET A 1 -24.93 47.20 -58.11
C MET A 1 -25.68 46.48 -57.00
N LYS A 2 -25.28 45.25 -56.66
CA LYS A 2 -25.38 44.69 -55.29
C LYS A 2 -24.65 43.34 -55.27
N ASN A 3 -23.55 43.33 -54.54
CA ASN A 3 -22.60 42.22 -54.39
C ASN A 3 -23.25 41.08 -53.59
N LEU A 4 -23.11 39.83 -54.05
CA LEU A 4 -23.31 38.65 -53.22
C LEU A 4 -22.05 38.43 -52.37
N LEU A 5 -22.21 38.53 -51.05
CA LEU A 5 -21.24 38.08 -50.06
C LEU A 5 -21.36 36.56 -49.90
N VAL A 6 -20.29 35.83 -50.21
CA VAL A 6 -20.13 34.40 -49.89
C VAL A 6 -19.61 34.31 -48.45
N ALA A 7 -20.40 33.75 -47.54
CA ALA A 7 -19.96 33.44 -46.18
C ALA A 7 -19.21 32.09 -46.19
N ALA A 8 -17.91 32.13 -45.88
CA ALA A 8 -17.11 30.94 -45.66
C ALA A 8 -17.47 30.32 -44.30
N ILE A 9 -18.11 29.16 -44.32
CA ILE A 9 -18.37 28.35 -43.12
C ILE A 9 -17.07 27.65 -42.77
N THR A 10 -16.37 28.17 -41.76
CA THR A 10 -15.22 27.51 -41.14
C THR A 10 -15.74 26.37 -40.28
N ALA A 11 -15.63 25.14 -40.78
CA ALA A 11 -15.92 23.95 -40.01
C ALA A 11 -14.88 23.81 -38.89
N PHE A 12 -15.28 24.14 -37.66
CA PHE A 12 -14.56 23.73 -36.46
C PHE A 12 -14.70 22.21 -36.33
N LEU A 13 -13.66 21.47 -36.72
CA LEU A 13 -13.53 20.06 -36.40
C LEU A 13 -13.37 19.94 -34.87
N PRO A 14 -14.26 19.19 -34.17
CA PRO A 14 -14.05 18.90 -32.78
C PRO A 14 -12.85 17.95 -32.68
N ILE A 15 -11.82 18.34 -31.95
CA ILE A 15 -10.76 17.43 -31.50
C ILE A 15 -11.46 16.43 -30.57
N ALA A 16 -11.80 15.25 -31.10
CA ALA A 16 -12.25 14.15 -30.29
C ALA A 16 -11.07 13.73 -29.41
N ALA A 17 -11.10 14.09 -28.14
CA ALA A 17 -10.27 13.45 -27.14
C ALA A 17 -10.60 11.96 -27.16
N GLN A 18 -9.72 11.14 -27.74
CA GLN A 18 -9.83 9.69 -27.65
C GLN A 18 -9.76 9.32 -26.18
N ALA A 19 -10.91 9.00 -25.59
CA ALA A 19 -10.97 8.33 -24.31
C ALA A 19 -10.32 6.95 -24.51
N GLN A 20 -9.05 6.82 -24.13
CA GLN A 20 -8.41 5.52 -24.04
C GLN A 20 -9.21 4.71 -23.01
N ALA A 21 -9.68 3.53 -23.41
CA ALA A 21 -10.40 2.62 -22.53
C ALA A 21 -9.52 2.33 -21.30
N GLN A 22 -10.09 2.48 -20.10
CA GLN A 22 -9.45 2.00 -18.89
C GLN A 22 -9.55 0.47 -18.88
N ASP A 23 -8.43 -0.19 -18.63
CA ASP A 23 -8.39 -1.60 -18.37
C ASP A 23 -8.87 -1.89 -16.94
N HIS A 24 -9.37 -3.10 -16.74
CA HIS A 24 -9.85 -3.59 -15.45
C HIS A 24 -9.06 -4.81 -15.03
N LEU A 25 -8.81 -4.94 -13.72
CA LEU A 25 -8.27 -6.17 -13.17
C LEU A 25 -9.42 -7.09 -12.78
N THR A 26 -9.22 -8.38 -12.94
CA THR A 26 -10.16 -9.40 -12.45
C THR A 26 -9.79 -9.77 -11.02
N GLU A 27 -10.76 -9.76 -10.10
CA GLU A 27 -10.54 -10.27 -8.75
C GLU A 27 -10.37 -11.80 -8.80
N THR A 28 -9.15 -12.26 -8.51
CA THR A 28 -8.80 -13.70 -8.54
C THR A 28 -8.23 -14.18 -7.20
N LEU A 29 -7.86 -13.26 -6.31
CA LEU A 29 -7.28 -13.55 -5.02
C LEU A 29 -8.27 -13.29 -3.88
N THR A 30 -8.69 -14.36 -3.21
CA THR A 30 -9.39 -14.28 -1.92
C THR A 30 -8.41 -14.65 -0.80
N PRO A 31 -8.02 -13.71 0.07
CA PRO A 31 -7.05 -13.99 1.13
C PRO A 31 -7.57 -14.98 2.16
N GLU A 32 -6.73 -15.93 2.56
CA GLU A 32 -7.02 -16.81 3.70
C GLU A 32 -7.06 -16.02 5.02
N PRO A 33 -7.73 -16.54 6.07
CA PRO A 33 -7.65 -15.95 7.41
C PRO A 33 -6.20 -15.74 7.87
N ARG A 34 -5.94 -14.57 8.44
CA ARG A 34 -4.57 -14.19 8.82
C ARG A 34 -4.08 -15.03 10.01
N PRO A 35 -2.83 -15.51 10.00
CA PRO A 35 -2.33 -16.41 11.04
C PRO A 35 -1.98 -15.68 12.35
N TYR A 36 -2.06 -14.35 12.38
CA TYR A 36 -1.69 -13.51 13.52
C TYR A 36 -2.92 -12.79 14.12
N PRO A 37 -2.91 -12.50 15.43
CA PRO A 37 -4.06 -11.90 16.13
C PRO A 37 -4.08 -10.36 16.07
N TYR A 38 -3.08 -9.71 15.47
CA TYR A 38 -2.91 -8.26 15.52
C TYR A 38 -4.00 -7.53 14.74
N ALA A 39 -4.54 -6.46 15.30
CA ALA A 39 -5.50 -5.59 14.63
C ALA A 39 -5.33 -4.14 15.10
N ILE A 40 -5.61 -3.19 14.22
CA ILE A 40 -5.70 -1.76 14.56
C ILE A 40 -7.16 -1.36 14.39
N LEU A 41 -7.80 -0.94 15.49
CA LEU A 41 -9.25 -0.64 15.51
C LEU A 41 -10.07 -1.84 15.02
N ASP A 42 -9.68 -3.06 15.42
CA ASP A 42 -10.24 -4.36 15.01
C ASP A 42 -10.21 -4.65 13.50
N ILE A 43 -9.44 -3.89 12.74
CA ILE A 43 -9.22 -4.13 11.31
C ILE A 43 -7.88 -4.83 11.14
N GLN A 44 -7.89 -5.92 10.37
CA GLN A 44 -6.70 -6.66 9.96
C GLN A 44 -6.45 -6.48 8.46
N PRO A 45 -5.20 -6.63 7.98
CA PRO A 45 -4.95 -6.83 6.57
C PRO A 45 -5.78 -8.00 6.02
N GLY A 46 -6.33 -7.83 4.82
CA GLY A 46 -7.33 -8.70 4.20
C GLY A 46 -8.78 -8.25 4.37
N THR A 47 -9.07 -7.33 5.30
CA THR A 47 -10.40 -6.70 5.44
C THR A 47 -10.74 -5.91 4.17
N GLU A 48 -12.00 -5.91 3.75
CA GLU A 48 -12.44 -5.13 2.58
C GLU A 48 -12.38 -3.62 2.85
N ALA A 49 -12.05 -2.82 1.83
CA ALA A 49 -11.91 -1.37 1.98
C ALA A 49 -13.20 -0.70 2.50
N MET A 50 -14.36 -1.11 1.99
CA MET A 50 -15.65 -0.56 2.43
C MET A 50 -15.95 -0.89 3.89
N GLU A 51 -15.71 -2.14 4.31
CA GLU A 51 -15.88 -2.56 5.71
C GLU A 51 -14.93 -1.79 6.63
N ALA A 52 -13.65 -1.71 6.25
CA ALA A 52 -12.65 -0.94 6.99
C ALA A 52 -13.06 0.54 7.11
N SER A 53 -13.49 1.17 6.00
CA SER A 53 -13.95 2.56 5.98
C SER A 53 -15.15 2.79 6.91
N SER A 54 -16.14 1.88 6.89
CA SER A 54 -17.30 1.91 7.79
C SER A 54 -16.88 1.84 9.26
N MET A 55 -16.02 0.88 9.61
CA MET A 55 -15.51 0.71 10.96
C MET A 55 -14.71 1.94 11.44
N PHE A 56 -13.92 2.57 10.56
CA PHE A 56 -13.21 3.79 10.89
C PHE A 56 -14.15 4.98 11.12
N GLY A 57 -15.16 5.14 10.26
CA GLY A 57 -16.16 6.20 10.37
C GLY A 57 -16.97 6.11 11.67
N GLU A 58 -17.46 4.91 12.00
CA GLU A 58 -18.26 4.68 13.21
C GLU A 58 -17.48 4.90 14.50
N ARG A 59 -16.21 4.49 14.54
CA ARG A 59 -15.42 4.45 15.79
C ARG A 59 -14.70 5.74 16.09
N MET A 60 -14.27 6.47 15.06
CA MET A 60 -13.40 7.63 15.22
C MET A 60 -14.10 8.94 14.87
N MET A 61 -15.31 8.90 14.31
CA MET A 61 -15.97 10.07 13.70
C MET A 61 -15.07 10.78 12.69
N LEU A 62 -14.13 10.05 12.06
CA LEU A 62 -13.23 10.54 11.04
C LEU A 62 -13.75 10.15 9.67
N ILE A 63 -13.66 11.08 8.72
CA ILE A 63 -13.94 10.80 7.31
C ILE A 63 -12.65 10.31 6.68
N LEU A 64 -12.68 9.10 6.12
CA LEU A 64 -11.61 8.61 5.27
C LEU A 64 -11.94 8.91 3.81
N VAL A 65 -10.97 9.44 3.10
CA VAL A 65 -11.06 9.74 1.67
C VAL A 65 -10.12 8.82 0.90
N PRO A 66 -10.56 8.26 -0.24
CA PRO A 66 -9.68 7.49 -1.10
C PRO A 66 -8.67 8.39 -1.80
N GLU A 67 -7.40 7.96 -1.83
CA GLU A 67 -6.38 8.52 -2.71
C GLU A 67 -6.21 7.61 -3.92
N GLN A 68 -6.56 8.14 -5.09
CA GLN A 68 -6.51 7.42 -6.36
C GLN A 68 -5.16 7.60 -7.06
N VAL A 69 -4.71 6.52 -7.71
CA VAL A 69 -3.53 6.52 -8.56
C VAL A 69 -3.92 6.04 -9.94
N ALA A 70 -3.50 6.78 -10.97
CA ALA A 70 -3.55 6.34 -12.35
C ALA A 70 -2.22 5.68 -12.73
N LEU A 71 -2.28 4.43 -13.15
CA LEU A 71 -1.18 3.63 -13.66
C LEU A 71 -1.33 3.51 -15.17
N ARG A 72 -0.25 3.78 -15.91
CA ARG A 72 -0.14 3.44 -17.33
C ARG A 72 1.18 2.71 -17.56
N VAL A 73 1.11 1.56 -18.20
CA VAL A 73 2.26 0.72 -18.56
C VAL A 73 2.22 0.50 -20.06
N GLU A 74 3.33 0.66 -20.76
CA GLU A 74 3.41 0.48 -22.21
C GLU A 74 4.57 -0.46 -22.56
N ASN A 75 4.38 -1.34 -23.54
CA ASN A 75 5.43 -2.21 -24.06
C ASN A 75 6.13 -1.56 -25.28
N GLY A 76 7.25 -2.13 -25.72
CA GLY A 76 8.01 -1.62 -26.88
C GLY A 76 7.28 -1.73 -28.23
N GLU A 77 6.11 -2.37 -28.26
CA GLU A 77 5.27 -2.60 -29.45
C GLU A 77 4.07 -1.63 -29.50
N GLY A 78 3.98 -0.68 -28.57
CA GLY A 78 2.92 0.33 -28.50
C GLY A 78 1.63 -0.14 -27.82
N ARG A 79 1.62 -1.33 -27.21
CA ARG A 79 0.50 -1.78 -26.36
C ARG A 79 0.59 -1.12 -25.00
N ALA A 80 -0.52 -0.58 -24.53
CA ALA A 80 -0.60 0.02 -23.22
C ALA A 80 -1.69 -0.61 -22.37
N PHE A 81 -1.42 -0.71 -21.07
CA PHE A 81 -2.37 -1.04 -20.02
C PHE A 81 -2.57 0.20 -19.13
N ALA A 82 -3.81 0.64 -18.92
CA ALA A 82 -4.12 1.82 -18.13
C ALA A 82 -5.21 1.53 -17.09
N LEU A 83 -4.92 1.75 -15.82
CA LEU A 83 -5.83 1.49 -14.69
C LEU A 83 -5.82 2.68 -13.73
N THR A 84 -7.00 3.05 -13.21
CA THR A 84 -7.11 3.93 -12.04
C THR A 84 -7.65 3.13 -10.87
N PHE A 85 -7.04 3.23 -9.69
CA PHE A 85 -7.48 2.51 -8.50
C PHE A 85 -7.25 3.33 -7.24
N ASP A 86 -8.04 3.02 -6.20
CA ASP A 86 -7.84 3.56 -4.85
C ASP A 86 -6.62 2.87 -4.23
N GLN A 87 -5.53 3.61 -4.02
CA GLN A 87 -4.32 3.06 -3.42
C GLN A 87 -4.32 3.18 -1.90
N LYS A 88 -5.01 4.20 -1.37
CA LYS A 88 -5.09 4.44 0.08
C LYS A 88 -6.45 4.94 0.51
N LEU A 89 -6.78 4.71 1.77
CA LEU A 89 -7.77 5.49 2.52
C LEU A 89 -7.03 6.33 3.56
N VAL A 90 -7.24 7.65 3.53
CA VAL A 90 -6.54 8.58 4.43
C VAL A 90 -7.52 9.46 5.18
N THR A 91 -7.18 9.85 6.42
CA THR A 91 -7.99 10.80 7.19
C THR A 91 -8.05 12.17 6.50
N GLN A 92 -9.27 12.64 6.23
CA GLN A 92 -9.49 13.95 5.63
C GLN A 92 -8.94 15.07 6.53
N GLY A 93 -8.26 16.05 5.93
CA GLY A 93 -7.75 17.24 6.63
C GLY A 93 -6.40 17.06 7.34
N VAL A 94 -5.83 15.85 7.34
CA VAL A 94 -4.47 15.62 7.86
C VAL A 94 -3.45 15.67 6.72
N GLY A 95 -2.98 16.89 6.42
CA GLY A 95 -1.95 17.14 5.41
C GLY A 95 -0.57 17.43 6.01
N LEU A 96 0.39 17.79 5.15
CA LEU A 96 1.75 18.18 5.56
C LEU A 96 1.73 19.30 6.61
N HIS A 97 0.90 20.33 6.42
CA HIS A 97 0.78 21.44 7.37
C HIS A 97 0.30 20.98 8.75
N THR A 98 -0.67 20.07 8.83
CA THR A 98 -1.15 19.50 10.09
C THR A 98 -0.04 18.72 10.79
N ARG A 99 0.67 17.85 10.05
CA ARG A 99 1.77 17.04 10.59
C ARG A 99 2.94 17.89 11.07
N MET A 100 3.27 18.97 10.37
CA MET A 100 4.32 19.93 10.76
C MET A 100 3.87 20.94 11.82
N GLY A 101 2.56 21.12 12.00
CA GLY A 101 1.97 22.01 13.00
C GLY A 101 2.23 21.57 14.43
N ARG A 102 1.71 22.33 15.38
CA ARG A 102 1.76 22.02 16.82
C ARG A 102 0.43 21.53 17.38
N ASP A 103 -0.59 21.42 16.55
CA ASP A 103 -1.92 21.06 17.03
C ASP A 103 -2.06 19.54 17.19
N PRO A 104 -2.82 19.05 18.18
CA PRO A 104 -3.18 17.65 18.26
C PRO A 104 -3.84 17.15 16.97
N TYR A 105 -3.59 15.90 16.61
CA TYR A 105 -4.27 15.27 15.48
C TYR A 105 -4.29 13.74 15.65
N ALA A 106 -5.32 13.14 15.07
CA ALA A 106 -5.38 11.71 14.85
C ALA A 106 -5.40 11.45 13.33
N GLU A 107 -4.62 10.47 12.90
CA GLU A 107 -4.49 10.07 11.51
C GLU A 107 -4.63 8.57 11.38
N ILE A 108 -5.36 8.15 10.36
CA ILE A 108 -5.42 6.78 9.89
C ILE A 108 -5.05 6.79 8.41
N ASN A 109 -4.16 5.88 8.05
CA ASN A 109 -3.78 5.61 6.68
C ASN A 109 -3.87 4.09 6.46
N ALA A 110 -4.74 3.66 5.55
CA ALA A 110 -4.79 2.28 5.10
C ALA A 110 -4.32 2.21 3.66
N THR A 111 -3.35 1.36 3.36
CA THR A 111 -2.96 1.04 1.98
C THR A 111 -3.80 -0.11 1.48
N LEU A 112 -4.35 0.03 0.27
CA LEU A 112 -5.28 -0.91 -0.33
C LEU A 112 -4.61 -1.68 -1.46
N ALA A 113 -5.07 -2.91 -1.66
CA ALA A 113 -4.83 -3.65 -2.87
C ALA A 113 -5.62 -3.03 -4.04
N THR A 114 -5.27 -3.42 -5.25
CA THR A 114 -6.04 -3.10 -6.45
C THR A 114 -7.28 -4.01 -6.56
N GLU A 115 -8.08 -3.82 -7.61
CA GLU A 115 -9.25 -4.66 -7.92
C GLU A 115 -8.94 -6.16 -8.02
N ALA A 116 -7.71 -6.54 -8.41
CA ALA A 116 -7.24 -7.94 -8.42
C ALA A 116 -7.42 -8.70 -7.08
N MET A 117 -7.53 -7.97 -5.97
CA MET A 117 -7.80 -8.51 -4.63
C MET A 117 -8.95 -7.75 -3.95
N GLY A 118 -9.90 -7.23 -4.74
CA GLY A 118 -11.12 -6.60 -4.23
C GLY A 118 -10.90 -5.33 -3.40
N GLY A 119 -9.77 -4.62 -3.58
CA GLY A 119 -9.50 -3.41 -2.80
C GLY A 119 -9.13 -3.64 -1.33
N ARG A 120 -8.81 -4.88 -0.94
CA ARG A 120 -8.57 -5.24 0.48
C ARG A 120 -7.39 -4.48 1.10
N VAL A 121 -7.46 -4.29 2.41
CA VAL A 121 -6.42 -3.60 3.19
C VAL A 121 -5.14 -4.43 3.23
N LEU A 122 -3.99 -3.82 2.91
CA LEU A 122 -2.66 -4.44 2.96
C LEU A 122 -1.84 -3.97 4.17
N GLN A 123 -2.02 -2.70 4.53
CA GLN A 123 -1.32 -2.04 5.63
C GLN A 123 -2.26 -1.06 6.30
N ILE A 124 -2.15 -0.94 7.63
CA ILE A 124 -2.87 0.05 8.43
C ILE A 124 -1.85 0.77 9.29
N ARG A 125 -1.91 2.10 9.27
CA ARG A 125 -1.17 2.97 10.17
C ARG A 125 -2.14 3.86 10.91
N ARG A 126 -1.95 3.98 12.22
CA ARG A 126 -2.67 4.93 13.06
C ARG A 126 -1.65 5.76 13.82
N THR A 127 -1.79 7.07 13.74
CA THR A 127 -0.96 8.02 14.46
C THR A 127 -1.84 8.91 15.32
N ILE A 128 -1.45 9.13 16.56
CA ILE A 128 -2.14 10.00 17.50
C ILE A 128 -1.10 10.94 18.08
N ARG A 129 -1.28 12.25 17.87
CA ARG A 129 -0.49 13.30 18.51
C ARG A 129 -1.41 14.09 19.44
N GLU A 130 -1.06 14.12 20.72
CA GLU A 130 -1.86 14.73 21.77
C GLU A 130 -0.92 15.31 22.86
N PRO A 131 -1.42 16.20 23.74
CA PRO A 131 -0.72 16.57 24.96
C PRO A 131 -0.29 15.35 25.77
N ASN A 132 0.87 15.44 26.40
CA ASN A 132 1.45 14.29 27.14
C ASN A 132 0.49 13.73 28.21
N GLU A 133 -0.30 14.60 28.85
CA GLU A 133 -1.31 14.21 29.85
C GLU A 133 -2.47 13.36 29.29
N ASN A 134 -2.72 13.42 27.99
CA ASN A 134 -3.79 12.70 27.31
C ASN A 134 -3.33 11.37 26.70
N LEU A 135 -2.03 11.06 26.76
CA LEU A 135 -1.46 9.84 26.19
C LEU A 135 -1.01 8.90 27.30
N PRO A 136 -1.14 7.57 27.09
CA PRO A 136 -0.59 6.62 28.02
C PRO A 136 0.94 6.72 28.04
N GLU A 137 1.52 6.51 29.22
CA GLU A 137 2.97 6.35 29.37
C GLU A 137 3.47 5.24 28.42
N PRO A 138 4.60 5.42 27.71
CA PRO A 138 5.09 4.45 26.73
C PRO A 138 5.22 3.03 27.28
N ALA A 139 5.74 2.89 28.50
CA ALA A 139 5.90 1.60 29.15
C ALA A 139 4.53 0.95 29.48
N ALA A 140 3.54 1.75 29.90
CA ALA A 140 2.20 1.26 30.19
C ALA A 140 1.47 0.81 28.92
N LEU A 141 1.61 1.56 27.82
CA LEU A 141 1.07 1.19 26.52
C LEU A 141 1.66 -0.15 26.03
N ILE A 142 2.99 -0.28 26.08
CA ILE A 142 3.65 -1.53 25.64
C ILE A 142 3.24 -2.69 26.55
N ALA A 143 3.15 -2.49 27.87
CA ALA A 143 2.71 -3.52 28.81
C ALA A 143 1.27 -4.01 28.52
N GLN A 144 0.34 -3.11 28.17
CA GLN A 144 -1.02 -3.49 27.76
C GLN A 144 -1.03 -4.35 26.49
N LEU A 145 -0.17 -4.01 25.52
CA LEU A 145 -0.03 -4.80 24.29
C LEU A 145 0.66 -6.14 24.57
N GLU A 146 1.61 -6.19 25.49
CA GLU A 146 2.25 -7.42 25.95
C GLU A 146 1.26 -8.37 26.64
N GLU A 147 0.35 -7.83 27.46
CA GLU A 147 -0.73 -8.61 28.07
C GLU A 147 -1.69 -9.19 27.03
N ARG A 148 -1.99 -8.43 25.97
CA ARG A 148 -2.92 -8.84 24.91
C ARG A 148 -2.30 -9.80 23.90
N TYR A 149 -1.06 -9.57 23.47
CA TYR A 149 -0.42 -10.24 22.35
C TYR A 149 0.81 -11.08 22.72
N GLY A 150 1.18 -11.10 24.00
CA GLY A 150 2.42 -11.71 24.47
C GLY A 150 3.64 -10.78 24.29
N PRO A 151 4.83 -11.23 24.73
CA PRO A 151 6.06 -10.45 24.61
C PRO A 151 6.37 -10.05 23.16
N PRO A 152 6.90 -8.85 22.89
CA PRO A 152 7.28 -8.43 21.56
C PRO A 152 8.52 -9.20 21.07
N SER A 153 8.59 -9.38 19.76
CA SER A 153 9.75 -9.93 19.05
C SER A 153 11.00 -9.05 19.15
N LYS A 154 10.80 -7.75 19.34
CA LYS A 154 11.85 -6.75 19.54
C LYS A 154 11.33 -5.57 20.37
N ARG A 155 12.18 -5.04 21.25
CA ARG A 155 11.90 -3.84 22.05
C ARG A 155 13.04 -2.84 21.92
N ASP A 156 12.74 -1.63 21.48
CA ASP A 156 13.69 -0.53 21.36
C ASP A 156 13.20 0.66 22.17
N GLY A 157 13.52 0.73 23.47
CA GLY A 157 13.25 1.88 24.35
C GLY A 157 11.78 2.33 24.41
N SER A 158 11.33 3.10 23.42
CA SER A 158 9.97 3.61 23.26
C SER A 158 9.15 2.93 22.14
N SER A 159 9.66 1.86 21.54
CA SER A 159 8.93 1.06 20.56
C SER A 159 8.98 -0.44 20.86
N ALA A 160 7.98 -1.16 20.35
CA ALA A 160 7.90 -2.61 20.41
C ALA A 160 7.34 -3.15 19.09
N THR A 161 7.88 -4.29 18.65
CA THR A 161 7.49 -4.94 17.40
C THR A 161 7.16 -6.41 17.66
N TRP A 162 6.02 -6.85 17.14
CA TRP A 162 5.63 -8.25 17.03
C TRP A 162 5.74 -8.66 15.56
N ALA A 163 6.46 -9.75 15.32
CA ALA A 163 6.79 -10.24 14.00
C ALA A 163 6.24 -11.65 13.80
N TRP A 164 5.72 -11.88 12.60
CA TRP A 164 5.24 -13.19 12.16
C TRP A 164 5.97 -13.55 10.88
N GLY A 165 6.58 -14.73 10.86
CA GLY A 165 7.19 -15.31 9.67
C GLY A 165 6.39 -16.49 9.13
N GLU A 166 6.90 -17.12 8.07
CA GLU A 166 6.29 -18.31 7.46
C GLU A 166 6.13 -19.48 8.45
N GLY A 167 7.04 -19.59 9.42
CA GLY A 167 7.00 -20.60 10.47
C GLY A 167 6.15 -20.24 11.69
N GLY A 168 5.47 -19.09 11.70
CA GLY A 168 4.69 -18.60 12.84
C GLY A 168 5.29 -17.36 13.52
N PHE A 169 4.91 -17.15 14.78
CA PHE A 169 5.42 -16.05 15.59
C PHE A 169 6.96 -16.12 15.73
N ILE A 170 7.61 -14.97 15.58
CA ILE A 170 9.06 -14.81 15.76
C ILE A 170 9.31 -14.24 17.16
N PRO A 171 9.80 -15.00 18.15
CA PRO A 171 9.96 -14.50 19.52
C PRO A 171 11.17 -13.58 19.70
N ASP A 172 12.20 -13.74 18.87
CA ASP A 172 13.39 -12.90 18.88
C ASP A 172 13.75 -12.54 17.43
N LEU A 173 13.51 -11.28 17.07
CA LEU A 173 13.75 -10.75 15.73
C LEU A 173 15.26 -10.57 15.46
N ASP A 174 16.04 -10.20 16.48
CA ASP A 174 17.48 -9.95 16.36
C ASP A 174 18.31 -11.23 16.48
N GLY A 175 17.75 -12.29 17.06
CA GLY A 175 18.36 -13.62 17.17
C GLY A 175 18.06 -14.58 16.02
N GLN A 176 17.26 -14.17 15.02
CA GLN A 176 16.90 -15.04 13.90
C GLN A 176 18.13 -15.57 13.15
N PRO A 177 18.11 -16.86 12.71
CA PRO A 177 19.14 -17.38 11.84
C PRO A 177 19.20 -16.59 10.53
N LEU A 178 20.38 -16.59 9.89
CA LEU A 178 20.51 -16.03 8.55
C LEU A 178 19.96 -17.00 7.52
N HIS A 179 19.13 -16.48 6.62
CA HIS A 179 18.59 -17.16 5.46
C HIS A 179 19.33 -16.68 4.21
N GLU A 180 19.37 -17.51 3.17
CA GLU A 180 19.94 -17.15 1.89
C GLU A 180 18.85 -16.99 0.84
N ILE A 181 18.96 -15.95 0.01
CA ILE A 181 18.12 -15.76 -1.17
C ILE A 181 19.01 -15.41 -2.35
N THR A 182 18.72 -16.04 -3.49
CA THR A 182 19.36 -15.70 -4.77
C THR A 182 18.47 -14.73 -5.51
N ILE A 183 18.98 -13.52 -5.73
CA ILE A 183 18.34 -12.50 -6.55
C ILE A 183 18.95 -12.53 -7.94
N VAL A 184 18.10 -12.45 -8.96
CA VAL A 184 18.51 -12.32 -10.36
C VAL A 184 18.27 -10.87 -10.78
N SER A 185 19.30 -10.18 -11.26
CA SER A 185 19.16 -8.82 -11.78
C SER A 185 18.48 -8.81 -13.15
N GLN A 186 18.08 -7.63 -13.63
CA GLN A 186 17.51 -7.47 -14.96
C GLN A 186 18.43 -8.00 -16.07
N PHE A 187 19.75 -7.94 -15.87
CA PHE A 187 20.76 -8.41 -16.82
C PHE A 187 21.17 -9.88 -16.60
N GLY A 188 20.43 -10.62 -15.78
CA GLY A 188 20.66 -12.05 -15.53
C GLY A 188 21.80 -12.35 -14.54
N SER A 189 22.43 -11.34 -13.94
CA SER A 189 23.44 -11.57 -12.91
C SER A 189 22.79 -12.12 -11.64
N ARG A 190 23.38 -13.17 -11.07
CA ARG A 190 22.88 -13.81 -9.84
C ARG A 190 23.68 -13.31 -8.65
N LYS A 191 22.98 -12.88 -7.61
CA LYS A 191 23.59 -12.47 -6.34
C LYS A 191 22.90 -13.22 -5.20
N THR A 192 23.65 -14.04 -4.49
CA THR A 192 23.19 -14.62 -3.22
C THR A 192 23.44 -13.61 -2.12
N ILE A 193 22.41 -13.31 -1.33
CA ILE A 193 22.51 -12.47 -0.15
C ILE A 193 22.00 -13.24 1.07
N GLN A 194 22.64 -12.97 2.20
CA GLN A 194 22.16 -13.43 3.50
C GLN A 194 21.24 -12.38 4.11
N TYR A 195 20.15 -12.82 4.72
CA TYR A 195 19.17 -11.94 5.34
C TYR A 195 18.52 -12.55 6.57
N ARG A 196 17.86 -11.72 7.37
CA ARG A 196 16.95 -12.15 8.43
C ARG A 196 15.51 -11.84 8.00
N PRO A 197 14.57 -12.79 8.16
CA PRO A 197 13.17 -12.51 7.97
C PRO A 197 12.72 -11.33 8.84
N CYS A 198 11.79 -10.55 8.31
CA CYS A 198 11.24 -9.38 9.01
C CYS A 198 12.28 -8.32 9.44
N SER A 199 13.51 -8.34 8.91
CA SER A 199 14.53 -7.32 9.18
C SER A 199 14.53 -6.20 8.15
N THR A 200 15.23 -5.12 8.49
CA THR A 200 15.50 -4.03 7.53
C THR A 200 16.40 -4.52 6.38
N GLY A 201 16.29 -3.90 5.21
CA GLY A 201 17.11 -4.21 4.03
C GLY A 201 16.35 -4.69 2.79
N PHE A 202 15.04 -4.97 2.92
CA PHE A 202 14.14 -5.28 1.80
C PHE A 202 13.06 -4.23 1.64
N SER A 203 12.35 -4.29 0.51
CA SER A 203 11.21 -3.41 0.28
C SER A 203 10.12 -3.73 1.30
N ALA A 204 9.72 -2.73 2.08
CA ALA A 204 8.55 -2.78 2.95
C ALA A 204 7.38 -1.94 2.40
N ASP A 205 7.47 -1.55 1.12
CA ASP A 205 6.45 -0.76 0.44
C ASP A 205 5.19 -1.60 0.22
N ALA A 206 4.06 -1.07 0.70
CA ALA A 206 2.74 -1.64 0.49
C ALA A 206 2.03 -1.02 -0.72
N GLU A 207 2.50 0.13 -1.21
CA GLU A 207 1.94 0.79 -2.38
C GLU A 207 2.30 0.02 -3.64
N TYR A 208 1.29 -0.27 -4.46
CA TYR A 208 1.54 -0.90 -5.74
C TYR A 208 2.18 0.08 -6.74
N ARG A 209 3.29 -0.36 -7.32
CA ARG A 209 3.94 0.27 -8.49
C ARG A 209 4.38 -0.82 -9.43
N PHE A 210 3.99 -0.74 -10.70
CA PHE A 210 4.44 -1.71 -11.70
C PHE A 210 5.96 -1.62 -11.88
N ARG A 211 6.60 -2.78 -11.91
CA ARG A 211 8.01 -2.92 -12.24
C ARG A 211 8.17 -4.17 -13.09
N GLN A 212 8.64 -4.01 -14.33
CA GLN A 212 8.88 -5.14 -15.22
C GLN A 212 9.87 -6.14 -14.61
N HIS A 213 10.84 -5.66 -13.84
CA HIS A 213 11.76 -6.48 -13.07
C HIS A 213 11.88 -5.96 -11.63
N ARG A 214 11.59 -6.81 -10.64
CA ARG A 214 11.73 -6.46 -9.21
C ARG A 214 13.01 -7.10 -8.66
N GLU A 215 14.07 -6.29 -8.57
CA GLU A 215 15.34 -6.75 -8.01
C GLU A 215 15.29 -6.97 -6.50
N THR A 216 14.54 -6.13 -5.78
CA THR A 216 14.42 -6.26 -4.32
C THR A 216 13.10 -6.96 -3.98
N PRO A 217 13.14 -8.17 -3.38
CA PRO A 217 11.92 -8.83 -2.94
C PRO A 217 11.28 -8.07 -1.77
N ILE A 218 9.98 -8.25 -1.60
CA ILE A 218 9.19 -7.61 -0.54
C ILE A 218 9.28 -8.46 0.71
N MET A 219 10.06 -7.98 1.69
CA MET A 219 10.27 -8.60 3.02
C MET A 219 10.22 -10.15 3.01
N PRO A 220 11.16 -10.82 2.32
CA PRO A 220 11.15 -12.28 2.18
C PRO A 220 11.14 -12.97 3.56
N GLY A 221 10.42 -14.08 3.67
CA GLY A 221 10.24 -14.83 4.92
C GLY A 221 9.42 -14.11 6.00
N CYS A 222 9.00 -12.86 5.78
CA CYS A 222 8.15 -12.12 6.70
C CYS A 222 6.70 -12.20 6.25
N THR A 223 5.81 -12.63 7.14
CA THR A 223 4.36 -12.60 6.94
C THR A 223 3.79 -11.27 7.37
N ALA A 224 4.04 -10.85 8.61
CA ALA A 224 3.51 -9.59 9.11
C ALA A 224 4.40 -8.94 10.17
N LEU A 225 4.29 -7.61 10.25
CA LEU A 225 4.84 -6.81 11.33
C LEU A 225 3.76 -5.94 11.95
N PHE A 226 3.62 -6.04 13.27
CA PHE A 226 2.88 -5.09 14.09
C PHE A 226 3.87 -4.31 14.95
N THR A 227 3.94 -2.99 14.75
CA THR A 227 4.86 -2.12 15.48
C THR A 227 4.09 -1.01 16.17
N VAL A 228 4.40 -0.79 17.44
CA VAL A 228 4.01 0.39 18.20
C VAL A 228 5.25 1.23 18.48
N GLY A 229 5.14 2.54 18.34
CA GLY A 229 6.19 3.48 18.68
C GLY A 229 5.63 4.68 19.42
N VAL A 230 6.37 5.16 20.41
CA VAL A 230 6.09 6.42 21.08
C VAL A 230 7.26 7.37 20.91
N SER A 231 6.99 8.55 20.38
CA SER A 231 7.94 9.65 20.28
C SER A 231 7.53 10.74 21.25
N GLY A 232 8.31 10.91 22.32
CA GLY A 232 8.07 11.95 23.32
C GLY A 232 8.47 13.34 22.82
N GLY A 233 7.73 14.35 23.26
CA GLY A 233 8.09 15.76 23.10
C GLY A 233 7.81 16.55 24.37
N ALA A 234 8.29 17.80 24.42
CA ALA A 234 8.21 18.63 25.63
C ALA A 234 6.77 18.94 26.07
N GLN A 235 5.82 19.00 25.13
CA GLN A 235 4.41 19.31 25.39
C GLN A 235 3.45 18.30 24.76
N LEU A 236 3.85 17.72 23.61
CA LEU A 236 3.07 16.77 22.84
C LEU A 236 3.89 15.51 22.65
N SER A 237 3.22 14.38 22.68
CA SER A 237 3.80 13.09 22.31
C SER A 237 3.04 12.53 21.12
N THR A 238 3.69 11.62 20.40
CA THR A 238 3.08 10.93 19.27
C THR A 238 3.17 9.44 19.49
N VAL A 239 2.02 8.77 19.43
CA VAL A 239 1.91 7.31 19.44
C VAL A 239 1.58 6.87 18.02
N SER A 240 2.36 5.94 17.49
CA SER A 240 2.13 5.34 16.18
C SER A 240 1.94 3.82 16.31
N PHE A 241 0.96 3.32 15.57
CA PHE A 241 0.70 1.90 15.37
C PHE A 241 0.81 1.61 13.87
N SER A 242 1.49 0.53 13.52
CA SER A 242 1.62 0.09 12.13
C SER A 242 1.43 -1.42 12.07
N LEU A 243 0.50 -1.88 11.25
CA LEU A 243 0.27 -3.29 10.95
C LEU A 243 0.43 -3.48 9.45
N THR A 244 1.34 -4.34 9.02
CA THR A 244 1.62 -4.61 7.60
C THR A 244 1.67 -6.11 7.36
N ASP A 245 0.95 -6.58 6.33
CA ASP A 245 0.99 -7.97 5.88
C ASP A 245 1.79 -8.06 4.57
N PHE A 246 3.06 -8.46 4.70
CA PHE A 246 3.94 -8.58 3.55
C PHE A 246 3.62 -9.79 2.69
N ASP A 247 2.99 -10.81 3.25
CA ASP A 247 2.55 -11.96 2.47
C ASP A 247 1.42 -11.57 1.52
N LEU A 248 0.43 -10.84 2.03
CA LEU A 248 -0.66 -10.31 1.25
C LEU A 248 -0.17 -9.32 0.18
N ILE A 249 0.78 -8.45 0.52
CA ILE A 249 1.41 -7.55 -0.45
C ILE A 249 2.12 -8.33 -1.56
N ARG A 250 2.86 -9.40 -1.23
CA ARG A 250 3.52 -10.24 -2.25
C ARG A 250 2.52 -10.91 -3.18
N GLN A 251 1.44 -11.48 -2.62
CA GLN A 251 0.37 -12.11 -3.41
C GLN A 251 -0.28 -11.08 -4.34
N HIS A 252 -0.63 -9.91 -3.80
CA HIS A 252 -1.20 -8.80 -4.56
C HIS A 252 -0.31 -8.38 -5.73
N VAL A 253 0.96 -8.08 -5.45
CA VAL A 253 1.92 -7.64 -6.46
C VAL A 253 2.10 -8.70 -7.55
N ALA A 254 2.24 -9.96 -7.17
CA ALA A 254 2.43 -11.05 -8.12
C ALA A 254 1.23 -11.18 -9.07
N GLU A 255 0.02 -11.06 -8.54
CA GLU A 255 -1.20 -11.20 -9.35
C GLU A 255 -1.45 -10.01 -10.26
N VAL A 256 -1.24 -8.77 -9.78
CA VAL A 256 -1.38 -7.58 -10.63
C VAL A 256 -0.32 -7.58 -11.73
N ASP A 257 0.93 -7.88 -11.38
CA ASP A 257 2.01 -7.97 -12.37
C ASP A 257 1.68 -9.04 -13.43
N ARG A 258 1.13 -10.19 -13.02
CA ARG A 258 0.67 -11.25 -13.95
C ARG A 258 -0.39 -10.74 -14.92
N GLN A 259 -1.47 -10.12 -14.42
CA GLN A 259 -2.56 -9.61 -15.27
C GLN A 259 -2.09 -8.50 -16.23
N ILE A 260 -1.25 -7.58 -15.77
CA ILE A 260 -0.68 -6.52 -16.62
C ILE A 260 0.21 -7.13 -17.71
N LEU A 261 1.10 -8.06 -17.35
CA LEU A 261 1.99 -8.69 -18.33
C LEU A 261 1.21 -9.52 -19.34
N GLU A 262 0.16 -10.23 -18.92
CA GLU A 262 -0.74 -10.94 -19.83
C GLU A 262 -1.42 -9.97 -20.80
N ALA A 263 -1.99 -8.86 -20.32
CA ALA A 263 -2.62 -7.87 -21.18
C ALA A 263 -1.64 -7.27 -22.22
N LEU A 264 -0.38 -7.06 -21.83
CA LEU A 264 0.66 -6.54 -22.72
C LEU A 264 1.22 -7.57 -23.71
N THR A 265 1.12 -8.87 -23.40
CA THR A 265 1.69 -9.95 -24.22
C THR A 265 0.66 -10.72 -25.05
N THR A 266 -0.64 -10.60 -24.75
CA THR A 266 -1.69 -11.33 -25.46
C THR A 266 -1.69 -11.01 -26.96
N ASP A 267 -1.73 -12.02 -27.84
CA ASP A 267 -1.74 -11.90 -29.32
C ASP A 267 -3.00 -11.22 -29.92
N THR A 268 -3.83 -10.57 -29.10
CA THR A 268 -4.97 -9.80 -29.59
C THR A 268 -4.45 -8.70 -30.53
N PRO A 269 -5.02 -8.55 -31.74
CA PRO A 269 -4.59 -7.54 -32.68
C PRO A 269 -4.60 -6.17 -32.02
N VAL A 270 -3.46 -5.49 -32.05
CA VAL A 270 -3.41 -4.06 -31.74
C VAL A 270 -4.23 -3.39 -32.83
N ALA A 271 -5.37 -2.81 -32.47
CA ALA A 271 -6.11 -1.98 -33.40
C ALA A 271 -5.11 -0.94 -33.92
N PRO A 272 -4.94 -0.81 -35.25
CA PRO A 272 -3.98 0.14 -35.79
C PRO A 272 -4.29 1.49 -35.15
N ALA A 273 -3.26 2.12 -34.56
CA ALA A 273 -3.37 3.52 -34.20
C ALA A 273 -3.74 4.24 -35.49
N ASP A 274 -4.93 4.85 -35.54
CA ASP A 274 -5.33 5.74 -36.62
C ASP A 274 -4.35 6.92 -36.63
N MET A 275 -3.20 6.69 -37.26
CA MET A 275 -2.31 7.72 -37.72
C MET A 275 -2.87 8.19 -39.06
N ASP A 276 -3.77 9.17 -39.00
CA ASP A 276 -3.98 10.06 -40.14
C ASP A 276 -2.66 10.82 -40.37
N LEU A 277 -1.90 10.41 -41.39
CA LEU A 277 -0.76 11.15 -41.97
C LEU A 277 -1.25 12.14 -43.02
#